data_AF-A0A919ZCS6-F1
#
_entry.id   AF-A0A919ZCS6-F1
#
_cell.length_a   1.000
_cell.length_b   1.000
_cell.length_c   1.000
_cell.angle_alpha   90.00
_cell.angle_beta   90.00
_cell.angle_gamma   90.00
#
_symmetry.space_group_name_H-M   'P 1'
#
loop_
_entity.id
_entity.type
_entity.pdbx_description
1 polymer ?
#
loop_
_entity_poly.entity_id
_entity_poly.type
_entity_poly.pdbx_seq_one_letter_code
_entity_poly.pdbx_strand_id
1 'polypeptide(L)'
;MKRKYLSIPLLSAAILLGALCAPVAGQAAEEPPLPAYVTIVEDLPLYDEPNSKAGASGAVGPQSMAVLAQRTMSGRDWYQVNTWLGPKWISPSIRYEGSVVPQSFDLLLYDEEPLYRSPSDKEETPYRISPQRVHADAVAYLYDQEEGLQDWQYKAVRIDTWQGKRWIVPDRYLSPLAPAEEPLTLDRYTLLFEQVADSPDAGLPGMYLHTYSYLPIRGMLAPGTVQPDTVYRGENSVWYRIGTPDGSAWINPSLHMPASLEREEKDYTLGRVTSFHAYPFDSAPILGALSPQTVRSFERAGDWIHVETWTGDGWLRVQDDLPLEMTDTAGRFLFGVTPNPIRLEPASAPRIALEGTFALVASPYERTDVELRLQLTNESGEKQEITTVVRNVALGQAKPFSIFTASQIRLNGAATTLLGAELRPAEDRSEDVYQSTSRLRGY
;
A
#
# COMPACT_ATOMS: atom_id res chain seq x y z
N MET A 1 -78.35 32.76 -0.70
CA MET A 1 -79.43 33.47 0.00
C MET A 1 -79.05 33.64 1.47
N LYS A 2 -79.04 34.89 1.93
CA LYS A 2 -78.64 35.33 3.28
C LYS A 2 -79.62 34.85 4.36
N ARG A 3 -79.13 34.38 5.51
CA ARG A 3 -79.84 34.40 6.81
C ARG A 3 -78.80 34.75 7.89
N LYS A 4 -78.84 35.99 8.38
CA LYS A 4 -79.60 36.51 9.54
C LYS A 4 -78.78 36.36 10.84
N TYR A 5 -78.25 37.49 11.29
CA TYR A 5 -77.81 37.72 12.66
C TYR A 5 -79.02 37.71 13.60
N LEU A 6 -78.86 37.11 14.78
CA LEU A 6 -79.67 37.44 15.95
C LEU A 6 -78.75 37.51 17.17
N SER A 7 -78.66 38.72 17.71
CA SER A 7 -78.03 39.15 18.95
C SER A 7 -78.87 38.73 20.17
N ILE A 8 -78.22 38.31 21.26
CA ILE A 8 -78.79 38.30 22.62
C ILE A 8 -77.73 38.84 23.61
N PRO A 9 -78.08 39.77 24.52
CA PRO A 9 -77.14 40.50 25.37
C PRO A 9 -76.84 39.81 26.72
N LEU A 10 -75.82 40.37 27.37
CA LEU A 10 -75.30 40.13 28.72
C LEU A 10 -76.38 39.95 29.81
N LEU A 11 -76.09 39.08 30.78
CA LEU A 11 -76.23 39.42 32.19
C LEU A 11 -75.14 38.75 33.02
N SER A 12 -74.40 39.57 33.76
CA SER A 12 -73.28 39.22 34.63
C SER A 12 -73.75 38.53 35.91
N ALA A 13 -73.01 37.49 36.33
CA ALA A 13 -73.01 37.01 37.71
C ALA A 13 -71.57 36.75 38.15
N ALA A 14 -71.15 37.47 39.19
CA ALA A 14 -69.83 37.36 39.81
C ALA A 14 -69.65 36.01 40.52
N ILE A 15 -68.51 35.37 40.30
CA ILE A 15 -68.06 34.21 41.10
C ILE A 15 -66.79 34.61 41.83
N LEU A 16 -66.87 34.50 43.15
CA LEU A 16 -65.81 34.73 44.12
C LEU A 16 -65.02 33.43 44.36
N LEU A 17 -63.73 33.64 44.63
CA LEU A 17 -62.65 32.66 44.83
C LEU A 17 -62.99 31.43 45.69
N GLY A 18 -62.50 30.27 45.24
CA GLY A 18 -62.17 29.11 46.06
C GLY A 18 -60.95 28.42 45.46
N ALA A 19 -59.77 28.69 46.03
CA ALA A 19 -58.51 28.08 45.62
C ALA A 19 -58.41 26.63 46.11
N LEU A 20 -58.30 25.68 45.18
CA LEU A 20 -57.77 24.34 45.41
C LEU A 20 -56.47 24.23 44.62
N CYS A 21 -55.34 24.40 45.30
CA CYS A 21 -54.04 23.97 44.79
C CYS A 21 -54.04 22.44 44.71
N ALA A 22 -54.16 21.88 43.51
CA ALA A 22 -53.67 20.54 43.25
C ALA A 22 -52.14 20.61 43.14
N PRO A 23 -51.37 19.70 43.76
CA PRO A 23 -49.95 19.64 43.50
C PRO A 23 -49.74 19.20 42.05
N VAL A 24 -49.05 20.03 41.27
CA VAL A 24 -48.43 19.58 40.01
C VAL A 24 -47.45 18.48 40.40
N ALA A 25 -47.79 17.23 40.09
CA ALA A 25 -46.85 16.14 40.15
C ALA A 25 -45.70 16.49 39.20
N GLY A 26 -44.54 16.80 39.78
CA GLY A 26 -43.32 17.00 39.00
C GLY A 26 -43.09 15.75 38.17
N GLN A 27 -42.99 15.92 36.86
CA GLN A 27 -42.36 14.91 36.01
C GLN A 27 -40.96 14.71 36.57
N ALA A 28 -40.73 13.56 37.22
CA ALA A 28 -39.40 13.09 37.52
C ALA A 28 -38.66 13.06 36.18
N ALA A 29 -37.59 13.85 36.07
CA ALA A 29 -36.69 13.75 34.95
C ALA A 29 -36.25 12.28 34.87
N GLU A 30 -36.58 11.60 33.77
CA GLU A 30 -36.08 10.26 33.49
C GLU A 30 -34.55 10.33 33.56
N GLU A 31 -33.95 9.60 34.50
CA GLU A 31 -32.50 9.46 34.53
C GLU A 31 -32.06 8.90 33.17
N PRO A 32 -31.02 9.48 32.54
CA PRO A 32 -30.57 9.02 31.24
C PRO A 32 -30.26 7.51 31.31
N PRO A 33 -30.57 6.76 30.25
CA PRO A 33 -30.32 5.32 30.24
C PRO A 33 -28.84 5.05 30.49
N LEU A 34 -28.55 4.05 31.31
CA LEU A 34 -27.19 3.62 31.60
C LEU A 34 -26.46 3.35 30.27
N PRO A 35 -25.25 3.90 30.06
CA PRO A 35 -24.47 3.58 28.88
C PRO A 35 -24.17 2.07 28.87
N ALA A 36 -24.23 1.42 27.71
CA ALA A 36 -23.92 -0.01 27.62
C ALA A 36 -22.44 -0.29 27.92
N TYR A 37 -21.55 0.63 27.53
CA TYR A 37 -20.11 0.52 27.70
C TYR A 37 -19.50 1.84 28.14
N VAL A 38 -18.36 1.75 28.82
CA VAL A 38 -17.44 2.85 29.10
C VAL A 38 -16.10 2.54 28.45
N THR A 39 -15.56 3.51 27.70
CA THR A 39 -14.26 3.36 27.04
C THR A 39 -13.18 4.04 27.85
N ILE A 40 -12.18 3.26 28.22
CA ILE A 40 -11.02 3.67 29.00
C ILE A 40 -9.88 3.90 28.02
N VAL A 41 -9.27 5.09 28.03
CA VAL A 41 -8.15 5.47 27.15
C VAL A 41 -6.83 5.66 27.90
N GLU A 42 -6.87 5.54 29.23
CA GLU A 42 -5.76 5.76 30.16
C GLU A 42 -5.69 4.61 31.18
N ASP A 43 -4.62 4.52 31.96
CA ASP A 43 -4.57 3.57 33.06
C ASP A 43 -5.39 4.12 34.24
N LEU A 44 -6.42 3.38 34.67
CA LEU A 44 -7.34 3.82 35.71
C LEU A 44 -7.24 2.97 36.98
N PRO A 45 -7.17 3.60 38.18
CA PRO A 45 -7.29 2.87 39.43
C PRO A 45 -8.68 2.26 39.60
N LEU A 46 -8.72 1.05 40.17
CA LEU A 46 -9.92 0.31 40.52
C LEU A 46 -10.25 0.52 42.00
N TYR A 47 -11.48 0.93 42.29
CA TYR A 47 -11.93 1.17 43.66
C TYR A 47 -13.09 0.25 44.04
N ASP A 48 -13.17 -0.11 45.32
CA ASP A 48 -14.32 -0.85 45.86
C ASP A 48 -15.57 0.03 46.00
N GLU A 49 -15.38 1.34 46.13
CA GLU A 49 -16.43 2.35 46.23
C GLU A 49 -16.13 3.54 45.29
N PRO A 50 -17.14 4.30 44.84
CA PRO A 50 -16.98 5.48 43.98
C PRO A 50 -16.37 6.69 44.73
N ASN A 51 -15.18 6.51 45.30
CA ASN A 51 -14.48 7.47 46.14
C ASN A 51 -12.97 7.41 45.86
N SER A 52 -12.43 8.44 45.20
CA SER A 52 -11.00 8.48 44.86
C SER A 52 -10.07 8.68 46.06
N LYS A 53 -10.61 8.93 47.26
CA LYS A 53 -9.83 8.97 48.51
C LYS A 53 -9.70 7.59 49.15
N ALA A 54 -10.48 6.61 48.71
CA ALA A 54 -10.29 5.22 49.10
C ALA A 54 -8.98 4.68 48.48
N GLY A 55 -8.36 3.71 49.13
CA GLY A 55 -7.23 3.00 48.54
C GLY A 55 -7.66 2.28 47.26
N ALA A 56 -6.83 2.34 46.21
CA ALA A 56 -7.08 1.58 45.00
C ALA A 56 -6.72 0.10 45.20
N SER A 57 -7.61 -0.79 44.77
CA SER A 57 -7.46 -2.25 44.91
C SER A 57 -6.76 -2.88 43.69
N GLY A 58 -6.53 -2.09 42.64
CA GLY A 58 -5.83 -2.47 41.42
C GLY A 58 -5.86 -1.33 40.40
N ALA A 59 -5.48 -1.61 39.16
CA ALA A 59 -5.62 -0.68 38.04
C ALA A 59 -6.02 -1.44 36.77
N VAL A 60 -6.67 -0.77 35.84
CA VAL A 60 -7.09 -1.30 34.55
C VAL A 60 -6.54 -0.42 33.44
N GLY A 61 -5.95 -1.03 32.41
CA GLY A 61 -5.48 -0.32 31.22
C GLY A 61 -6.60 -0.03 30.22
N PRO A 62 -6.31 0.66 29.11
CA PRO A 62 -7.29 1.06 28.12
C PRO A 62 -8.02 -0.11 27.51
N GLN A 63 -9.34 -0.03 27.53
CA GLN A 63 -10.25 -1.00 26.97
C GLN A 63 -11.69 -0.49 27.07
N SER A 64 -12.59 -1.11 26.33
CA SER A 64 -14.03 -0.85 26.45
C SER A 64 -14.66 -1.88 27.38
N MET A 65 -15.38 -1.44 28.41
CA MET A 65 -15.96 -2.32 29.44
C MET A 65 -17.46 -2.11 29.57
N ALA A 66 -18.21 -3.19 29.78
CA ALA A 66 -19.65 -3.09 30.03
C ALA A 66 -19.92 -2.41 31.37
N VAL A 67 -20.87 -1.47 31.39
CA VAL A 67 -21.24 -0.72 32.60
C VAL A 67 -22.34 -1.48 33.34
N LEU A 68 -22.09 -1.76 34.61
CA LEU A 68 -23.04 -2.39 35.53
C LEU A 68 -23.89 -1.33 36.26
N ALA A 69 -23.29 -0.18 36.57
CA ALA A 69 -23.94 0.93 37.26
C ALA A 69 -23.19 2.25 37.01
N GLN A 70 -23.88 3.39 37.15
CA GLN A 70 -23.29 4.72 37.09
C GLN A 70 -23.67 5.53 38.33
N ARG A 71 -22.76 6.37 38.82
CA ARG A 71 -23.02 7.34 39.90
C ARG A 71 -22.24 8.62 39.65
N THR A 72 -22.82 9.77 39.95
CA THR A 72 -22.09 11.03 39.97
C THR A 72 -21.80 11.42 41.42
N MET A 73 -20.52 11.52 41.78
CA MET A 73 -20.09 11.84 43.14
C MET A 73 -18.99 12.89 43.12
N SER A 74 -19.15 13.96 43.92
CA SER A 74 -18.20 15.08 43.99
C SER A 74 -17.89 15.69 42.61
N GLY A 75 -18.90 15.79 41.74
CA GLY A 75 -18.77 16.36 40.40
C GLY A 75 -18.05 15.47 39.37
N ARG A 76 -17.83 14.18 39.67
CA ARG A 76 -17.27 13.21 38.72
C ARG A 76 -18.21 12.04 38.50
N ASP A 77 -18.22 11.54 37.28
CA ASP A 77 -18.92 10.31 36.91
C ASP A 77 -18.08 9.09 37.28
N TRP A 78 -18.75 8.13 37.89
CA TRP A 78 -18.23 6.85 38.30
C TRP A 78 -19.00 5.75 37.60
N TYR A 79 -18.28 4.78 37.08
CA TYR A 79 -18.83 3.62 36.39
C TYR A 79 -18.41 2.36 37.13
N GLN A 80 -19.36 1.50 37.44
CA GLN A 80 -19.07 0.17 37.96
C GLN A 80 -18.91 -0.78 36.77
N VAL A 81 -17.80 -1.49 36.73
CA VAL A 81 -17.44 -2.43 35.65
C VAL A 81 -17.04 -3.77 36.26
N ASN A 82 -17.15 -4.84 35.47
CA ASN A 82 -16.68 -6.16 35.91
C ASN A 82 -15.18 -6.32 35.64
N THR A 83 -14.41 -6.73 36.65
CA THR A 83 -12.95 -6.91 36.55
C THR A 83 -12.55 -8.30 37.07
N TRP A 84 -11.27 -8.66 36.94
CA TRP A 84 -10.73 -9.89 37.56
C TRP A 84 -10.78 -9.88 39.10
N LEU A 85 -10.99 -8.71 39.73
CA LEU A 85 -11.21 -8.54 41.17
C LEU A 85 -12.71 -8.45 41.53
N GLY A 86 -13.59 -8.84 40.60
CA GLY A 86 -15.04 -8.65 40.68
C GLY A 86 -15.47 -7.22 40.28
N PRO A 87 -16.70 -6.81 40.63
CA PRO A 87 -17.19 -5.46 40.35
C PRO A 87 -16.33 -4.40 41.03
N LYS A 88 -15.90 -3.39 40.27
CA LYS A 88 -15.10 -2.26 40.74
C LYS A 88 -15.57 -0.96 40.11
N TRP A 89 -15.34 0.15 40.80
CA TRP A 89 -15.65 1.49 40.35
C TRP A 89 -14.42 2.14 39.71
N ILE A 90 -14.65 2.81 38.58
CA ILE A 90 -13.67 3.61 37.84
C ILE A 90 -14.24 5.01 37.58
N SER A 91 -13.37 6.00 37.39
CA SER A 91 -13.74 7.36 37.02
C SER A 91 -12.77 7.88 35.96
N PRO A 92 -13.06 7.67 34.66
CA PRO A 92 -12.24 8.18 33.58
C PRO A 92 -12.13 9.71 33.62
N SER A 93 -10.94 10.24 33.40
CA SER A 93 -10.73 11.70 33.31
C SER A 93 -11.11 12.26 31.94
N ILE A 94 -11.12 11.40 30.92
CA ILE A 94 -11.44 11.72 29.53
C ILE A 94 -12.65 10.90 29.10
N ARG A 95 -13.65 11.57 28.52
CA ARG A 95 -14.76 10.91 27.83
C ARG A 95 -14.35 10.68 26.37
N TYR A 96 -14.36 9.43 25.94
CA TYR A 96 -14.05 9.03 24.57
C TYR A 96 -15.23 8.29 23.93
N GLU A 97 -15.69 8.79 22.79
CA GLU A 97 -16.83 8.24 22.03
C GLU A 97 -16.33 7.32 20.92
N GLY A 98 -15.68 6.23 21.33
CA GLY A 98 -15.12 5.21 20.44
C GLY A 98 -14.88 3.91 21.18
N SER A 99 -14.21 2.96 20.55
CA SER A 99 -13.78 1.72 21.19
C SER A 99 -12.26 1.66 21.29
N VAL A 100 -11.76 1.13 22.40
CA VAL A 100 -10.35 0.81 22.60
C VAL A 100 -10.19 -0.68 22.82
N VAL A 101 -9.20 -1.26 22.14
CA VAL A 101 -8.83 -2.67 22.22
C VAL A 101 -7.37 -2.76 22.68
N PRO A 102 -7.07 -3.47 23.79
CA PRO A 102 -5.70 -3.81 24.15
C PRO A 102 -5.08 -4.67 23.04
N GLN A 103 -3.95 -4.22 22.50
CA GLN A 103 -3.24 -4.94 21.45
C GLN A 103 -1.76 -4.58 21.50
N SER A 104 -0.90 -5.60 21.56
CA SER A 104 0.55 -5.42 21.68
C SER A 104 1.23 -5.73 20.34
N PHE A 105 1.93 -4.74 19.77
CA PHE A 105 2.71 -4.88 18.54
C PHE A 105 3.70 -3.74 18.39
N ASP A 106 4.73 -3.94 17.57
CA ASP A 106 5.64 -2.88 17.19
C ASP A 106 5.27 -2.29 15.83
N LEU A 107 5.56 -1.00 15.65
CA LEU A 107 5.44 -0.30 14.39
C LEU A 107 6.67 0.59 14.15
N LEU A 108 7.03 0.78 12.89
CA LEU A 108 8.07 1.73 12.47
C LEU A 108 7.41 2.99 11.94
N LEU A 109 7.69 4.13 12.58
CA LEU A 109 7.25 5.45 12.14
C LEU A 109 8.23 6.00 11.11
N TYR A 110 7.72 6.50 9.99
CA TYR A 110 8.53 7.20 8.97
C TYR A 110 8.54 8.71 9.17
N ASP A 111 7.53 9.25 9.86
CA ASP A 111 7.38 10.67 10.13
C ASP A 111 7.45 10.99 11.64
N GLU A 112 7.56 12.27 11.92
CA GLU A 112 7.46 12.78 13.28
C GLU A 112 5.99 12.88 13.69
N GLU A 113 5.64 12.19 14.78
CA GLU A 113 4.26 12.08 15.22
C GLU A 113 3.96 12.95 16.44
N PRO A 114 2.87 13.75 16.44
CA PRO A 114 2.42 14.45 17.63
C PRO A 114 1.91 13.46 18.69
N LEU A 115 2.26 13.72 19.94
CA LEU A 115 1.81 12.92 21.09
C LEU A 115 0.50 13.50 21.64
N TYR A 116 -0.53 12.69 21.79
CA TYR A 116 -1.83 13.07 22.34
C TYR A 116 -2.09 12.44 23.71
N ARG A 117 -2.99 13.04 24.48
CA ARG A 117 -3.45 12.47 25.76
C ARG A 117 -4.62 11.51 25.56
N SER A 118 -5.42 11.75 24.54
CA SER A 118 -6.57 10.94 24.11
C SER A 118 -6.53 10.66 22.60
N PRO A 119 -7.10 9.55 22.12
CA PRO A 119 -7.23 9.30 20.68
C PRO A 119 -8.10 10.31 19.93
N SER A 120 -8.96 11.06 20.63
CA SER A 120 -9.86 12.07 20.05
C SER A 120 -9.41 13.51 20.30
N ASP A 121 -8.20 13.72 20.82
CA ASP A 121 -7.70 15.07 21.06
C ASP A 121 -7.55 15.80 19.71
N LYS A 122 -8.23 16.94 19.58
CA LYS A 122 -8.09 17.82 18.40
C LYS A 122 -6.93 18.82 18.54
N GLU A 123 -6.37 18.93 19.75
CA GLU A 123 -5.28 19.84 20.06
C GLU A 123 -3.97 19.05 20.12
N GLU A 124 -3.07 19.31 19.17
CA GLU A 124 -1.70 18.79 19.22
C GLU A 124 -1.03 19.24 20.52
N THR A 125 -0.45 18.29 21.27
CA THR A 125 0.46 18.69 22.33
C THR A 125 1.77 19.19 21.70
N PRO A 126 2.56 20.06 22.38
CA PRO A 126 3.85 20.50 21.84
C PRO A 126 4.90 19.36 21.79
N TYR A 127 4.56 18.15 22.24
CA TYR A 127 5.46 17.02 22.27
C TYR A 127 5.28 16.15 21.04
N ARG A 128 6.40 15.75 20.45
CA ARG A 128 6.46 14.98 19.22
C ARG A 128 7.47 13.86 19.36
N ILE A 129 7.23 12.74 18.68
CA ILE A 129 8.15 11.61 18.64
C ILE A 129 8.72 11.49 17.22
N SER A 130 10.05 11.54 17.11
CA SER A 130 10.74 11.42 15.83
C SER A 130 10.60 10.02 15.22
N PRO A 131 10.79 9.86 13.89
CA PRO A 131 10.75 8.57 13.21
C PRO A 131 11.59 7.51 13.93
N GLN A 132 10.93 6.46 14.40
CA GLN A 132 11.56 5.34 15.10
C GLN A 132 10.62 4.14 15.19
N ARG A 133 11.17 3.00 15.60
CA ARG A 133 10.36 1.87 16.04
C ARG A 133 9.77 2.17 17.42
N VAL A 134 8.47 2.00 17.57
CA VAL A 134 7.75 2.17 18.84
C VAL A 134 6.92 0.92 19.14
N HIS A 135 6.70 0.67 20.43
CA HIS A 135 5.84 -0.39 20.91
C HIS A 135 4.45 0.18 21.21
N ALA A 136 3.43 -0.38 20.59
CA ALA A 136 2.03 -0.08 20.89
C ALA A 136 1.42 -1.15 21.80
N ASP A 137 0.58 -0.73 22.74
CA ASP A 137 -0.14 -1.62 23.68
C ASP A 137 -1.67 -1.51 23.62
N ALA A 138 -2.19 -0.56 22.86
CA ALA A 138 -3.63 -0.40 22.63
C ALA A 138 -3.90 0.29 21.30
N VAL A 139 -5.09 0.02 20.75
CA VAL A 139 -5.59 0.58 19.50
C VAL A 139 -6.95 1.22 19.75
N ALA A 140 -7.16 2.41 19.21
CA ALA A 140 -8.41 3.15 19.31
C ALA A 140 -9.08 3.29 17.95
N TYR A 141 -10.38 2.99 17.92
CA TYR A 141 -11.26 3.18 16.78
C TYR A 141 -12.25 4.31 17.11
N LEU A 142 -12.45 5.26 16.18
CA LEU A 142 -13.52 6.24 16.29
C LEU A 142 -14.74 5.76 15.51
N TYR A 143 -15.92 5.95 16.09
CA TYR A 143 -17.17 5.89 15.34
C TYR A 143 -17.38 7.25 14.69
N ASP A 144 -17.16 7.35 13.38
CA ASP A 144 -17.65 8.49 12.62
C ASP A 144 -19.08 8.20 12.16
N GLN A 145 -20.04 9.03 12.56
CA GLN A 145 -21.45 8.92 12.16
C GLN A 145 -21.78 9.76 10.91
N GLU A 146 -20.92 10.70 10.53
CA GLU A 146 -21.14 11.63 9.41
C GLU A 146 -20.46 11.15 8.13
N GLU A 147 -19.28 10.53 8.23
CA GLU A 147 -18.57 9.95 7.10
C GLU A 147 -19.00 8.49 6.87
N GLY A 148 -20.09 8.33 6.12
CA GLY A 148 -20.37 7.03 5.53
C GLY A 148 -19.21 6.61 4.62
N LEU A 149 -18.39 5.66 5.08
CA LEU A 149 -17.70 4.57 4.36
C LEU A 149 -16.47 4.13 5.20
N GLN A 150 -16.37 2.85 5.57
CA GLN A 150 -15.62 1.83 4.83
C GLN A 150 -14.10 2.07 4.80
N ASP A 151 -13.45 2.10 5.96
CA ASP A 151 -12.13 1.47 6.12
C ASP A 151 -11.82 1.22 7.60
N TRP A 152 -11.42 -0.02 7.91
CA TRP A 152 -11.08 -0.48 9.25
C TRP A 152 -9.66 -0.07 9.65
N GLN A 153 -9.27 1.17 9.36
CA GLN A 153 -8.02 1.73 9.86
C GLN A 153 -8.25 2.23 11.28
N TYR A 154 -7.42 1.79 12.22
CA TYR A 154 -7.41 2.37 13.55
C TYR A 154 -6.98 3.83 13.47
N LYS A 155 -7.63 4.70 14.25
CA LYS A 155 -7.29 6.13 14.24
C LYS A 155 -6.12 6.46 15.15
N ALA A 156 -5.87 5.68 16.19
CA ALA A 156 -4.72 5.94 17.07
C ALA A 156 -4.18 4.67 17.71
N VAL A 157 -2.89 4.70 18.03
CA VAL A 157 -2.22 3.67 18.83
C VAL A 157 -1.61 4.30 20.07
N ARG A 158 -1.61 3.56 21.18
CA ARG A 158 -1.00 4.02 22.42
C ARG A 158 0.39 3.44 22.58
N ILE A 159 1.36 4.30 22.85
CA ILE A 159 2.78 3.95 22.94
C ILE A 159 3.39 4.42 24.27
N ASP A 160 4.49 3.80 24.66
CA ASP A 160 5.35 4.30 25.74
C ASP A 160 6.23 5.46 25.26
N THR A 161 6.26 6.55 26.03
CA THR A 161 7.11 7.71 25.76
C THR A 161 7.77 8.22 27.04
N TRP A 162 8.73 9.13 26.90
CA TRP A 162 9.33 9.83 28.06
C TRP A 162 8.34 10.71 28.83
N GLN A 163 7.18 11.02 28.24
CA GLN A 163 6.07 11.73 28.88
C GLN A 163 5.02 10.78 29.49
N GLY A 164 5.35 9.48 29.59
CA GLY A 164 4.41 8.40 29.94
C GLY A 164 3.69 7.85 28.71
N LYS A 165 2.63 7.08 28.94
CA LYS A 165 1.78 6.54 27.87
C LYS A 165 1.10 7.69 27.10
N ARG A 166 1.24 7.69 25.77
CA ARG A 166 0.65 8.69 24.88
C ARG A 166 0.02 8.02 23.66
N TRP A 167 -0.95 8.70 23.06
CA TRP A 167 -1.56 8.27 21.82
C TRP A 167 -0.87 8.96 20.63
N ILE A 168 -0.72 8.26 19.53
CA ILE A 168 -0.29 8.83 18.24
C ILE A 168 -1.29 8.43 17.16
N VAL A 169 -1.40 9.24 16.11
CA VAL A 169 -2.24 9.00 14.93
C VAL A 169 -1.31 8.95 13.73
N PRO A 170 -0.58 7.82 13.53
CA PRO A 170 0.46 7.78 12.53
C PRO A 170 -0.13 7.69 11.12
N ASP A 171 0.29 8.58 10.24
CA ASP A 171 -0.12 8.57 8.83
C ASP A 171 0.79 7.67 7.98
N ARG A 172 2.11 7.71 8.26
CA ARG A 172 3.13 6.96 7.51
C ARG A 172 3.90 6.05 8.44
N TYR A 173 3.51 4.78 8.47
CA TYR A 173 4.10 3.76 9.32
C TYR A 173 4.11 2.38 8.66
N LEU A 174 4.90 1.45 9.22
CA LEU A 174 4.90 0.03 8.88
C LEU A 174 4.52 -0.82 10.09
N SER A 175 3.49 -1.65 9.96
CA SER A 175 2.93 -2.49 11.03
C SER A 175 2.18 -3.71 10.47
N PRO A 176 2.14 -4.86 11.17
CA PRO A 176 2.83 -5.13 12.43
C PRO A 176 4.28 -5.57 12.20
N LEU A 177 5.17 -5.13 13.09
CA LEU A 177 6.54 -5.63 13.18
C LEU A 177 6.64 -6.64 14.31
N ALA A 178 7.32 -7.74 14.03
CA ALA A 178 7.63 -8.77 15.03
C ALA A 178 9.15 -8.97 15.11
N PRO A 179 9.69 -9.38 16.28
CA PRO A 179 11.07 -9.82 16.35
C PRO A 179 11.27 -11.04 15.45
N ALA A 180 12.42 -11.10 14.77
CA ALA A 180 12.81 -12.29 14.04
C ALA A 180 13.71 -13.16 14.93
N GLU A 181 13.16 -14.26 15.44
CA GLU A 181 13.84 -15.10 16.43
C GLU A 181 14.85 -16.07 15.80
N GLU A 182 14.56 -16.52 14.58
CA GLU A 182 15.35 -17.57 13.93
C GLU A 182 16.31 -17.00 12.88
N PRO A 183 17.53 -17.55 12.79
CA PRO A 183 18.42 -17.25 11.69
C PRO A 183 17.82 -17.74 10.38
N LEU A 184 18.04 -16.97 9.32
CA LEU A 184 17.52 -17.23 8.00
C LEU A 184 18.66 -17.67 7.08
N THR A 185 18.47 -18.82 6.42
CA THR A 185 19.42 -19.32 5.41
C THR A 185 18.99 -18.83 4.04
N LEU A 186 19.91 -18.15 3.36
CA LEU A 186 19.79 -17.70 1.98
C LEU A 186 20.62 -18.67 1.12
N ASP A 187 19.96 -19.37 0.20
CA ASP A 187 20.60 -20.34 -0.70
C ASP A 187 21.20 -19.66 -1.95
N ARG A 188 20.79 -18.41 -2.20
CA ARG A 188 21.13 -17.61 -3.38
C ARG A 188 21.46 -16.20 -2.97
N TYR A 189 22.07 -15.45 -3.89
CA TYR A 189 22.25 -14.02 -3.69
C TYR A 189 20.87 -13.34 -3.57
N THR A 190 20.62 -12.68 -2.46
CA THR A 190 19.33 -12.04 -2.14
C THR A 190 19.46 -10.53 -2.24
N LEU A 191 18.44 -9.87 -2.77
CA LEU A 191 18.44 -8.42 -2.92
C LEU A 191 18.28 -7.72 -1.56
N LEU A 192 19.04 -6.64 -1.38
CA LEU A 192 18.95 -5.73 -0.25
C LEU A 192 18.18 -4.49 -0.65
N PHE A 193 17.15 -4.14 0.11
CA PHE A 193 16.26 -3.02 -0.15
C PHE A 193 16.33 -2.00 0.98
N GLU A 194 16.10 -0.73 0.66
CA GLU A 194 15.99 0.34 1.67
C GLU A 194 14.70 0.22 2.47
N GLN A 195 13.64 -0.28 1.84
CA GLN A 195 12.29 -0.36 2.38
C GLN A 195 11.54 -1.58 1.81
N VAL A 196 10.44 -1.94 2.47
CA VAL A 196 9.55 -3.01 2.02
C VAL A 196 8.58 -2.51 0.94
N ALA A 197 8.01 -3.42 0.16
CA ALA A 197 7.01 -3.11 -0.86
C ALA A 197 5.75 -2.44 -0.32
N ASP A 198 5.37 -2.79 0.91
CA ASP A 198 4.17 -2.25 1.57
C ASP A 198 4.47 -0.96 2.35
N SER A 199 5.68 -0.38 2.19
CA SER A 199 6.02 0.91 2.79
C SER A 199 5.17 2.02 2.16
N PRO A 200 4.70 3.03 2.93
CA PRO A 200 3.98 4.19 2.38
C PRO A 200 4.76 4.89 1.25
N ASP A 201 6.08 4.76 1.25
CA ASP A 201 7.01 5.43 0.35
C ASP A 201 7.39 4.58 -0.86
N ALA A 202 6.84 3.39 -0.99
CA ALA A 202 7.13 2.47 -2.10
C ALA A 202 6.57 2.98 -3.45
N GLY A 203 5.95 4.16 -3.47
CA GLY A 203 5.20 4.67 -4.61
C GLY A 203 3.86 3.95 -4.72
N LEU A 204 2.97 4.42 -5.62
CA LEU A 204 1.72 3.71 -5.87
C LEU A 204 2.06 2.26 -6.23
N PRO A 205 1.57 1.26 -5.47
CA PRO A 205 1.51 -0.10 -5.99
C PRO A 205 0.56 0.03 -7.17
N GLY A 206 1.11 0.27 -8.36
CA GLY A 206 0.36 0.22 -9.60
C GLY A 206 -0.33 -1.12 -9.55
N MET A 207 -1.65 -1.09 -9.32
CA MET A 207 -2.45 -2.29 -9.16
C MET A 207 -1.99 -3.25 -10.26
N TYR A 208 -1.53 -4.44 -9.88
CA TYR A 208 -1.07 -5.51 -10.79
C TYR A 208 0.40 -5.56 -11.24
N LEU A 209 1.35 -4.79 -10.68
CA LEU A 209 2.78 -4.96 -11.03
C LEU A 209 3.58 -5.65 -9.91
N HIS A 210 3.75 -6.97 -10.03
CA HIS A 210 4.63 -7.82 -9.19
C HIS A 210 6.13 -7.53 -9.38
N THR A 211 6.50 -6.38 -9.92
CA THR A 211 7.85 -6.18 -10.46
C THR A 211 8.87 -5.72 -9.42
N TYR A 212 8.49 -5.23 -8.22
CA TYR A 212 9.42 -4.66 -7.22
C TYR A 212 10.47 -3.67 -7.79
N SER A 213 10.29 -3.24 -9.05
CA SER A 213 11.23 -2.51 -9.89
C SER A 213 11.37 -1.06 -9.45
N TYR A 214 10.39 -0.61 -8.68
CA TYR A 214 10.29 0.72 -8.09
C TYR A 214 10.95 0.79 -6.70
N LEU A 215 11.31 -0.35 -6.09
CA LEU A 215 11.93 -0.33 -4.78
C LEU A 215 13.40 0.07 -4.88
N PRO A 216 13.89 0.95 -3.98
CA PRO A 216 15.31 1.27 -3.92
C PRO A 216 16.12 0.04 -3.48
N ILE A 217 16.89 -0.51 -4.40
CA ILE A 217 17.80 -1.64 -4.14
C ILE A 217 19.16 -1.07 -3.73
N ARG A 218 19.64 -1.46 -2.54
CA ARG A 218 20.95 -1.07 -2.00
C ARG A 218 22.09 -1.93 -2.52
N GLY A 219 21.78 -3.15 -2.94
CA GLY A 219 22.77 -4.12 -3.36
C GLY A 219 22.28 -5.55 -3.18
N MET A 220 23.22 -6.46 -2.97
CA MET A 220 22.96 -7.88 -2.90
C MET A 220 23.74 -8.50 -1.75
N LEU A 221 23.15 -9.49 -1.13
CA LEU A 221 23.75 -10.27 -0.08
C LEU A 221 24.08 -11.67 -0.62
N ALA A 222 25.29 -12.14 -0.41
CA ALA A 222 25.71 -13.48 -0.81
C ALA A 222 24.93 -14.60 -0.08
N PRO A 223 24.84 -15.81 -0.66
CA PRO A 223 24.29 -16.97 0.03
C PRO A 223 24.97 -17.18 1.38
N GLY A 224 24.19 -17.53 2.38
CA GLY A 224 24.67 -17.70 3.75
C GLY A 224 23.57 -17.58 4.77
N THR A 225 23.94 -17.65 6.04
CA THR A 225 23.01 -17.48 7.16
C THR A 225 23.07 -16.05 7.66
N VAL A 226 21.92 -15.41 7.78
CA VAL A 226 21.76 -14.09 8.41
C VAL A 226 20.89 -14.15 9.64
N GLN A 227 21.15 -13.26 10.59
CA GLN A 227 20.29 -13.06 11.74
C GLN A 227 19.46 -11.79 11.54
N PRO A 228 18.19 -11.90 11.12
CA PRO A 228 17.29 -10.76 11.12
C PRO A 228 16.96 -10.31 12.55
N ASP A 229 16.72 -9.01 12.71
CA ASP A 229 16.24 -8.44 13.99
C ASP A 229 14.71 -8.26 14.00
N THR A 230 14.12 -8.13 12.82
CA THR A 230 12.72 -7.79 12.62
C THR A 230 12.17 -8.54 11.42
N VAL A 231 10.92 -8.99 11.52
CA VAL A 231 10.15 -9.52 10.40
C VAL A 231 8.87 -8.68 10.24
N TYR A 232 8.57 -8.35 9.00
CA TYR A 232 7.32 -7.73 8.58
C TYR A 232 6.56 -8.74 7.70
N ARG A 233 5.31 -9.01 8.05
CA ARG A 233 4.43 -9.92 7.32
C ARG A 233 3.27 -9.11 6.74
N GLY A 234 3.46 -8.65 5.51
CA GLY A 234 2.41 -8.02 4.72
C GLY A 234 1.44 -9.05 4.16
N GLU A 235 0.44 -8.60 3.41
CA GLU A 235 -0.62 -9.48 2.87
C GLU A 235 -0.08 -10.54 1.91
N ASN A 236 0.90 -10.16 1.08
CA ASN A 236 1.42 -11.01 -0.01
C ASN A 236 2.94 -11.17 0.04
N SER A 237 3.60 -10.66 1.07
CA SER A 237 5.06 -10.63 1.14
C SER A 237 5.58 -10.72 2.57
N VAL A 238 6.73 -11.38 2.74
CA VAL A 238 7.43 -11.46 4.02
C VAL A 238 8.80 -10.84 3.85
N TRP A 239 9.07 -9.84 4.69
CA TRP A 239 10.29 -9.08 4.66
C TRP A 239 11.03 -9.22 5.99
N TYR A 240 12.35 -9.31 5.92
CA TYR A 240 13.22 -9.39 7.08
C TYR A 240 14.17 -8.21 7.09
N ARG A 241 14.32 -7.57 8.24
CA ARG A 241 15.31 -6.52 8.43
C ARG A 241 16.58 -7.13 9.01
N ILE A 242 17.70 -6.80 8.40
CA ILE A 242 19.03 -7.26 8.80
C ILE A 242 19.98 -6.08 9.01
N GLY A 243 21.00 -6.27 9.83
CA GLY A 243 22.13 -5.35 9.92
C GLY A 243 23.16 -5.65 8.84
N THR A 244 23.61 -4.62 8.12
CA THR A 244 24.75 -4.71 7.19
C THR A 244 25.85 -3.71 7.62
N PRO A 245 27.10 -3.83 7.13
CA PRO A 245 28.15 -2.85 7.41
C PRO A 245 27.75 -1.41 7.06
N ASP A 246 26.91 -1.23 6.03
CA ASP A 246 26.43 0.07 5.57
C ASP A 246 25.07 0.47 6.20
N GLY A 247 24.73 -0.13 7.34
CA GLY A 247 23.48 0.10 8.06
C GLY A 247 22.43 -0.98 7.81
N SER A 248 21.23 -0.81 8.38
CA SER A 248 20.16 -1.80 8.22
C SER A 248 19.58 -1.80 6.81
N ALA A 249 19.10 -2.96 6.38
CA ALA A 249 18.41 -3.15 5.11
C ALA A 249 17.30 -4.19 5.24
N TRP A 250 16.37 -4.18 4.31
CA TRP A 250 15.31 -5.17 4.18
C TRP A 250 15.69 -6.21 3.12
N ILE A 251 15.34 -7.46 3.36
CA ILE A 251 15.42 -8.54 2.40
C ILE A 251 14.08 -9.23 2.28
N ASN A 252 13.78 -9.71 1.09
CA ASN A 252 12.72 -10.70 0.86
C ASN A 252 13.39 -11.91 0.22
N PRO A 253 13.44 -13.08 0.90
CA PRO A 253 14.14 -14.24 0.38
C PRO A 253 13.60 -14.73 -0.95
N SER A 254 12.33 -14.46 -1.27
CA SER A 254 11.77 -14.76 -2.59
C SER A 254 12.30 -13.84 -3.70
N LEU A 255 12.98 -12.75 -3.35
CA LEU A 255 13.61 -11.80 -4.26
C LEU A 255 15.13 -12.03 -4.29
N HIS A 256 15.51 -13.14 -4.92
CA HIS A 256 16.89 -13.60 -5.07
C HIS A 256 17.28 -13.78 -6.54
N MET A 257 18.56 -13.96 -6.83
CA MET A 257 19.05 -14.29 -8.16
C MET A 257 18.44 -15.60 -8.70
N PRO A 258 18.20 -15.71 -10.02
CA PRO A 258 17.62 -16.90 -10.64
C PRO A 258 18.56 -18.11 -10.60
N ALA A 259 19.85 -17.90 -10.34
CA ALA A 259 20.87 -18.95 -10.18
C ALA A 259 22.04 -18.44 -9.33
N SER A 260 22.94 -19.37 -8.97
CA SER A 260 24.23 -19.04 -8.37
C SER A 260 25.09 -18.21 -9.33
N LEU A 261 25.91 -17.33 -8.75
CA LEU A 261 26.86 -16.51 -9.49
C LEU A 261 28.08 -17.34 -9.89
N GLU A 262 28.34 -17.45 -11.18
CA GLU A 262 29.47 -18.18 -11.75
C GLU A 262 30.40 -17.19 -12.46
N ARG A 263 31.68 -17.16 -12.07
CA ARG A 263 32.66 -16.37 -12.80
C ARG A 263 32.89 -17.00 -14.17
N GLU A 264 32.74 -16.22 -15.24
CA GLU A 264 33.02 -16.65 -16.60
C GLU A 264 33.72 -15.53 -17.36
N GLU A 265 34.55 -15.86 -18.34
CA GLU A 265 35.08 -14.87 -19.27
C GLU A 265 34.78 -15.34 -20.69
N LYS A 266 33.66 -14.88 -21.25
CA LYS A 266 33.16 -15.41 -22.52
C LYS A 266 32.61 -14.30 -23.41
N ASP A 267 32.92 -14.40 -24.69
CA ASP A 267 32.42 -13.47 -25.69
C ASP A 267 31.04 -13.93 -26.19
N TYR A 268 30.09 -12.99 -26.19
CA TYR A 268 28.72 -13.15 -26.68
C TYR A 268 28.50 -12.18 -27.83
N THR A 269 28.03 -12.69 -28.96
CA THR A 269 27.64 -11.84 -30.10
C THR A 269 26.17 -11.49 -29.97
N LEU A 270 25.88 -10.22 -29.68
CA LEU A 270 24.53 -9.68 -29.68
C LEU A 270 24.13 -9.40 -31.14
N GLY A 271 23.18 -10.16 -31.67
CA GLY A 271 22.64 -9.96 -33.03
C GLY A 271 21.59 -8.85 -33.14
N ARG A 272 21.18 -8.26 -32.01
CA ARG A 272 20.08 -7.29 -31.90
C ARG A 272 20.37 -6.25 -30.82
N VAL A 273 19.51 -5.23 -30.74
CA VAL A 273 19.50 -4.32 -29.59
C VAL A 273 19.06 -5.11 -28.37
N THR A 274 19.90 -5.14 -27.33
CA THR A 274 19.64 -5.90 -26.09
C THR A 274 19.65 -4.95 -24.90
N SER A 275 18.55 -4.94 -24.14
CA SER A 275 18.47 -4.14 -22.91
C SER A 275 19.34 -4.79 -21.82
N PHE A 276 19.99 -3.96 -21.01
CA PHE A 276 20.71 -4.40 -19.82
C PHE A 276 20.13 -3.77 -18.56
N HIS A 277 20.19 -4.54 -17.49
CA HIS A 277 19.51 -4.27 -16.23
C HIS A 277 20.52 -4.08 -15.10
N ALA A 278 20.11 -3.39 -14.04
CA ALA A 278 20.93 -3.25 -12.85
C ALA A 278 21.15 -4.60 -12.12
N TYR A 279 20.23 -5.55 -12.30
CA TYR A 279 20.25 -6.85 -11.64
C TYR A 279 19.70 -7.96 -12.55
N PRO A 280 20.04 -9.25 -12.31
CA PRO A 280 19.70 -10.36 -13.21
C PRO A 280 18.30 -10.95 -12.96
N PHE A 281 17.27 -10.13 -13.08
CA PHE A 281 15.87 -10.58 -13.06
C PHE A 281 15.01 -9.65 -13.92
N ASP A 282 13.91 -10.18 -14.46
CA ASP A 282 13.15 -9.51 -15.53
C ASP A 282 12.58 -8.16 -15.13
N SER A 283 12.28 -8.00 -13.84
CA SER A 283 11.73 -6.78 -13.31
C SER A 283 12.78 -5.79 -12.79
N ALA A 284 14.07 -6.05 -12.97
CA ALA A 284 15.11 -5.13 -12.54
C ALA A 284 15.08 -3.82 -13.36
N PRO A 285 15.45 -2.67 -12.75
CA PRO A 285 15.58 -1.41 -13.49
C PRO A 285 16.45 -1.56 -14.73
N ILE A 286 15.94 -1.10 -15.87
CA ILE A 286 16.68 -1.05 -17.14
C ILE A 286 17.63 0.14 -17.07
N LEU A 287 18.93 -0.14 -17.18
CA LEU A 287 19.97 0.89 -17.19
C LEU A 287 20.19 1.47 -18.59
N GLY A 288 19.94 0.67 -19.62
CA GLY A 288 20.04 1.08 -21.01
C GLY A 288 19.91 -0.07 -21.98
N ALA A 289 20.36 0.13 -23.21
CA ALA A 289 20.43 -0.91 -24.22
C ALA A 289 21.75 -0.85 -25.00
N LEU A 290 22.21 -2.00 -25.44
CA LEU A 290 23.38 -2.18 -26.31
C LEU A 290 22.90 -2.49 -27.72
N SER A 291 23.42 -1.79 -28.73
CA SER A 291 23.25 -2.16 -30.14
C SER A 291 23.93 -3.51 -30.45
N PRO A 292 23.61 -4.18 -31.59
CA PRO A 292 24.29 -5.40 -32.00
C PRO A 292 25.82 -5.25 -31.97
N GLN A 293 26.50 -6.06 -31.18
CA GLN A 293 27.94 -6.03 -30.98
C GLN A 293 28.41 -7.29 -30.24
N THR A 294 29.71 -7.55 -30.22
CA THR A 294 30.28 -8.55 -29.33
C THR A 294 30.52 -7.93 -27.95
N VAL A 295 30.03 -8.58 -26.91
CA VAL A 295 30.26 -8.21 -25.50
C VAL A 295 30.99 -9.34 -24.81
N ARG A 296 31.80 -9.02 -23.80
CA ARG A 296 32.48 -10.01 -22.97
C ARG A 296 31.85 -10.04 -21.60
N SER A 297 31.38 -11.21 -21.18
CA SER A 297 30.93 -11.42 -19.80
C SER A 297 32.12 -11.63 -18.86
N PHE A 298 31.94 -11.23 -17.60
CA PHE A 298 32.88 -11.54 -16.51
C PHE A 298 32.24 -12.42 -15.41
N GLU A 299 30.92 -12.57 -15.42
CA GLU A 299 30.17 -13.54 -14.62
C GLU A 299 28.78 -13.82 -15.22
N ARG A 300 28.15 -14.89 -14.74
CA ARG A 300 26.86 -15.41 -15.20
C ARG A 300 26.00 -15.87 -14.04
N ALA A 301 24.70 -15.73 -14.22
CA ALA A 301 23.67 -16.18 -13.31
C ALA A 301 22.49 -16.76 -14.10
N GLY A 302 22.55 -18.06 -14.37
CA GLY A 302 21.51 -18.75 -15.15
C GLY A 302 21.51 -18.25 -16.59
N ASP A 303 20.41 -17.60 -17.02
CA ASP A 303 20.31 -16.99 -18.35
C ASP A 303 20.83 -15.55 -18.40
N TRP A 304 21.39 -15.03 -17.30
CA TRP A 304 21.90 -13.66 -17.25
C TRP A 304 23.42 -13.64 -17.30
N ILE A 305 23.99 -12.76 -18.11
CA ILE A 305 25.43 -12.47 -18.11
C ILE A 305 25.67 -11.05 -17.60
N HIS A 306 26.76 -10.85 -16.87
CA HIS A 306 27.18 -9.55 -16.40
C HIS A 306 28.29 -9.04 -17.32
N VAL A 307 28.13 -7.82 -17.83
CA VAL A 307 29.06 -7.18 -18.76
C VAL A 307 29.37 -5.76 -18.32
N GLU A 308 30.54 -5.26 -18.70
CA GLU A 308 30.88 -3.84 -18.59
C GLU A 308 30.14 -3.06 -19.69
N THR A 309 29.50 -1.95 -19.34
CA THR A 309 28.83 -1.06 -20.30
C THR A 309 29.31 0.38 -20.16
N TRP A 310 28.89 1.26 -21.07
CA TRP A 310 29.28 2.67 -21.08
C TRP A 310 28.76 3.47 -19.86
N THR A 311 27.75 2.96 -19.14
CA THR A 311 27.20 3.59 -17.92
C THR A 311 27.59 2.86 -16.64
N GLY A 312 28.51 1.89 -16.72
CA GLY A 312 28.86 0.96 -15.65
C GLY A 312 28.44 -0.47 -15.98
N ASP A 313 28.57 -1.37 -15.02
CA ASP A 313 28.29 -2.79 -15.24
C ASP A 313 26.78 -3.06 -15.31
N GLY A 314 26.38 -4.08 -16.08
CA GLY A 314 24.97 -4.40 -16.29
C GLY A 314 24.71 -5.84 -16.69
N TRP A 315 23.52 -6.31 -16.33
CA TRP A 315 23.05 -7.67 -16.57
C TRP A 315 22.25 -7.77 -17.87
N LEU A 316 22.70 -8.62 -18.78
CA LEU A 316 22.03 -8.95 -20.03
C LEU A 316 21.41 -10.34 -19.92
N ARG A 317 20.14 -10.48 -20.31
CA ARG A 317 19.53 -11.81 -20.45
C ARG A 317 19.95 -12.43 -21.78
N VAL A 318 20.72 -13.51 -21.71
CA VAL A 318 21.10 -14.39 -22.82
C VAL A 318 20.19 -15.61 -22.77
N GLN A 319 18.98 -15.45 -23.30
CA GLN A 319 18.20 -16.62 -23.68
C GLN A 319 18.59 -17.06 -25.09
N ASP A 320 18.65 -18.37 -25.30
CA ASP A 320 18.63 -18.99 -26.63
C ASP A 320 17.20 -18.83 -27.23
N ASP A 321 16.76 -17.60 -27.45
CA ASP A 321 15.42 -17.31 -27.96
C ASP A 321 15.45 -17.11 -29.47
N LEU A 322 14.68 -17.94 -30.18
CA LEU A 322 14.29 -17.74 -31.57
C LEU A 322 13.75 -16.30 -31.73
N PRO A 323 14.42 -15.44 -32.51
CA PRO A 323 13.99 -14.07 -32.70
C PRO A 323 12.63 -14.05 -33.40
N LEU A 324 11.70 -13.25 -32.87
CA LEU A 324 10.67 -12.66 -33.74
C LEU A 324 11.34 -11.48 -34.44
N GLU A 325 11.81 -11.72 -35.66
CA GLU A 325 12.27 -10.65 -36.54
C GLU A 325 11.08 -9.75 -36.89
N MET A 326 11.12 -8.51 -36.43
CA MET A 326 10.12 -7.49 -36.76
C MET A 326 10.74 -6.48 -37.73
N THR A 327 10.22 -6.42 -38.95
CA THR A 327 10.62 -5.45 -39.98
C THR A 327 9.57 -4.35 -40.10
N ASP A 328 10.01 -3.11 -40.40
CA ASP A 328 9.08 -2.07 -40.86
C ASP A 328 8.58 -2.39 -42.28
N THR A 329 7.61 -1.63 -42.77
CA THR A 329 7.09 -1.76 -44.16
C THR A 329 8.14 -1.51 -45.25
N ALA A 330 9.34 -1.05 -44.90
CA ALA A 330 10.48 -0.80 -45.77
C ALA A 330 11.65 -1.79 -45.57
N GLY A 331 11.51 -2.82 -44.74
CA GLY A 331 12.55 -3.82 -44.45
C GLY A 331 13.74 -3.30 -43.63
N ARG A 332 13.62 -2.16 -42.94
CA ARG A 332 14.67 -1.61 -42.07
C ARG A 332 14.56 -2.20 -40.67
N PHE A 333 15.65 -2.81 -40.20
CA PHE A 333 15.77 -3.45 -38.88
C PHE A 333 15.70 -2.44 -37.74
N LEU A 334 14.85 -2.68 -36.73
CA LEU A 334 14.74 -1.74 -35.61
C LEU A 334 14.52 -2.36 -34.21
N PHE A 335 14.32 -3.68 -34.01
CA PHE A 335 13.83 -4.17 -32.71
C PHE A 335 14.41 -5.52 -32.22
N GLY A 336 14.52 -5.67 -30.90
CA GLY A 336 14.66 -6.94 -30.21
C GLY A 336 13.49 -7.13 -29.24
N VAL A 337 12.59 -8.06 -29.53
CA VAL A 337 11.57 -8.51 -28.57
C VAL A 337 12.15 -9.72 -27.83
N THR A 338 12.29 -9.62 -26.52
CA THR A 338 12.46 -10.78 -25.64
C THR A 338 11.07 -11.12 -25.14
N PRO A 339 10.35 -12.09 -25.74
CA PRO A 339 9.10 -12.54 -25.17
C PRO A 339 9.41 -13.10 -23.78
N ASN A 340 8.86 -12.50 -22.73
CA ASN A 340 8.81 -13.14 -21.42
C ASN A 340 7.48 -13.90 -21.32
N PRO A 341 7.38 -15.18 -21.73
CA PRO A 341 6.19 -15.96 -21.48
C PRO A 341 6.09 -16.16 -19.97
N ILE A 342 5.32 -15.31 -19.30
CA ILE A 342 4.94 -15.55 -17.92
C ILE A 342 4.18 -16.88 -17.93
N ARG A 343 4.82 -17.94 -17.42
CA ARG A 343 4.20 -19.24 -17.21
C ARG A 343 3.29 -19.10 -15.99
N LEU A 344 2.06 -18.70 -16.23
CA LEU A 344 1.06 -18.58 -15.17
C LEU A 344 0.71 -19.98 -14.64
N GLU A 345 0.84 -20.15 -13.32
CA GLU A 345 0.26 -21.26 -12.55
C GLU A 345 -1.25 -21.38 -12.84
N PRO A 346 -1.83 -22.58 -12.77
CA PRO A 346 -3.13 -22.86 -13.35
C PRO A 346 -4.27 -22.39 -12.44
N ALA A 347 -4.73 -21.15 -12.61
CA ALA A 347 -6.06 -20.76 -12.14
C ALA A 347 -6.67 -19.66 -13.01
N SER A 348 -7.62 -20.07 -13.86
CA SER A 348 -8.57 -19.26 -14.64
C SER A 348 -8.01 -18.44 -15.83
N ALA A 349 -8.06 -19.09 -17.00
CA ALA A 349 -7.85 -18.59 -18.37
C ALA A 349 -6.38 -18.44 -18.85
N PRO A 350 -6.06 -18.86 -20.09
CA PRO A 350 -4.78 -18.55 -20.70
C PRO A 350 -4.71 -17.05 -20.95
N ARG A 351 -3.85 -16.37 -20.20
CA ARG A 351 -3.42 -15.00 -20.53
C ARG A 351 -2.08 -15.13 -21.23
N ILE A 352 -2.01 -14.73 -22.49
CA ILE A 352 -0.72 -14.46 -23.11
C ILE A 352 -0.36 -13.04 -22.68
N ALA A 353 0.72 -12.93 -21.91
CA ALA A 353 1.41 -11.67 -21.67
C ALA A 353 2.60 -11.64 -22.60
N LEU A 354 2.67 -10.62 -23.48
CA LEU A 354 3.90 -10.27 -24.16
C LEU A 354 4.45 -9.03 -23.47
N GLU A 355 5.56 -9.20 -22.78
CA GLU A 355 6.33 -8.09 -22.23
C GLU A 355 7.61 -7.95 -23.03
N GLY A 356 8.06 -6.72 -23.21
CA GLY A 356 9.28 -6.44 -23.95
C GLY A 356 9.71 -5.00 -23.77
N THR A 357 10.85 -4.67 -24.38
CA THR A 357 11.37 -3.30 -24.38
C THR A 357 11.43 -2.77 -25.80
N PHE A 358 10.87 -1.59 -25.98
CA PHE A 358 10.92 -0.83 -27.21
C PHE A 358 12.06 0.19 -27.14
N ALA A 359 13.02 0.16 -28.08
CA ALA A 359 14.05 1.18 -28.17
C ALA A 359 14.06 1.82 -29.56
N LEU A 360 14.01 3.15 -29.63
CA LEU A 360 14.07 3.87 -30.90
C LEU A 360 15.52 4.11 -31.30
N VAL A 361 16.02 3.39 -32.32
CA VAL A 361 17.44 3.46 -32.73
C VAL A 361 17.66 4.49 -33.84
N ALA A 362 16.65 4.73 -34.68
CA ALA A 362 16.69 5.74 -35.73
C ALA A 362 15.29 6.29 -35.97
N SER A 363 15.16 7.61 -36.03
CA SER A 363 13.92 8.32 -36.32
C SER A 363 14.24 9.70 -36.89
N PRO A 364 13.50 10.19 -37.89
CA PRO A 364 13.60 11.59 -38.32
C PRO A 364 13.03 12.57 -37.28
N TYR A 365 12.35 12.07 -36.25
CA TYR A 365 11.76 12.85 -35.16
C TYR A 365 12.50 12.60 -33.84
N GLU A 366 12.68 13.65 -33.03
CA GLU A 366 13.26 13.55 -31.68
C GLU A 366 12.46 12.62 -30.77
N ARG A 367 11.13 12.58 -30.96
CA ARG A 367 10.21 11.68 -30.27
C ARG A 367 9.12 11.20 -31.21
N THR A 368 8.69 9.96 -31.05
CA THR A 368 7.58 9.38 -31.84
C THR A 368 6.67 8.53 -30.97
N ASP A 369 5.38 8.52 -31.32
CA ASP A 369 4.46 7.48 -30.88
C ASP A 369 4.61 6.28 -31.81
N VAL A 370 4.52 5.08 -31.25
CA VAL A 370 4.74 3.84 -31.98
C VAL A 370 3.59 2.88 -31.74
N GLU A 371 2.98 2.43 -32.82
CA GLU A 371 1.91 1.44 -32.79
C GLU A 371 2.50 0.05 -33.04
N LEU A 372 2.40 -0.81 -32.03
CA LEU A 372 2.85 -2.20 -32.08
C LEU A 372 1.65 -3.12 -32.32
N ARG A 373 1.69 -3.87 -33.42
CA ARG A 373 0.67 -4.84 -33.83
C ARG A 373 1.21 -6.26 -33.74
N LEU A 374 0.58 -7.08 -32.92
CA LEU A 374 0.86 -8.51 -32.80
C LEU A 374 -0.16 -9.31 -33.60
N GLN A 375 0.30 -10.20 -34.48
CA GLN A 375 -0.56 -11.14 -35.19
C GLN A 375 -0.38 -12.54 -34.61
N LEU A 376 -1.38 -13.00 -33.87
CA LEU A 376 -1.46 -14.35 -33.32
C LEU A 376 -2.11 -15.29 -34.33
N THR A 377 -1.66 -16.54 -34.40
CA THR A 377 -2.33 -17.57 -35.20
C THR A 377 -2.36 -18.91 -34.48
N ASN A 378 -3.48 -19.60 -34.49
CA ASN A 378 -3.58 -20.95 -33.91
C ASN A 378 -3.24 -22.04 -34.92
N GLU A 379 -3.15 -23.29 -34.46
CA GLU A 379 -2.87 -24.46 -35.29
C GLU A 379 -3.89 -24.69 -36.42
N SER A 380 -5.11 -24.15 -36.30
CA SER A 380 -6.13 -24.20 -37.37
C SER A 380 -6.05 -23.03 -38.36
N GLY A 381 -5.07 -22.13 -38.21
CA GLY A 381 -4.83 -21.00 -39.11
C GLY A 381 -5.69 -19.76 -38.85
N GLU A 382 -6.45 -19.74 -37.74
CA GLU A 382 -7.23 -18.59 -37.30
C GLU A 382 -6.30 -17.48 -36.81
N LYS A 383 -6.51 -16.25 -37.29
CA LYS A 383 -5.65 -15.09 -37.00
C LYS A 383 -6.36 -14.10 -36.07
N GLN A 384 -5.61 -13.53 -35.13
CA GLN A 384 -6.07 -12.42 -34.29
C GLN A 384 -4.99 -11.33 -34.22
N GLU A 385 -5.39 -10.07 -34.40
CA GLU A 385 -4.49 -8.92 -34.29
C GLU A 385 -4.72 -8.20 -32.96
N ILE A 386 -3.63 -7.86 -32.27
CA ILE A 386 -3.63 -7.09 -31.02
C ILE A 386 -2.75 -5.87 -31.22
N THR A 387 -3.30 -4.69 -30.96
CA THR A 387 -2.58 -3.42 -31.14
C THR A 387 -2.37 -2.73 -29.81
N THR A 388 -1.16 -2.23 -29.56
CA THR A 388 -0.86 -1.29 -28.46
C THR A 388 -0.08 -0.10 -28.98
N VAL A 389 -0.19 1.06 -28.31
CA VAL A 389 0.54 2.27 -28.70
C VAL A 389 1.50 2.65 -27.58
N VAL A 390 2.80 2.62 -27.86
CA VAL A 390 3.85 3.13 -26.97
C VAL A 390 4.10 4.60 -27.32
N ARG A 391 3.72 5.50 -26.42
CA ARG A 391 3.80 6.94 -26.67
C ARG A 391 5.14 7.55 -26.30
N ASN A 392 5.50 8.62 -27.00
CA ASN A 392 6.54 9.58 -26.61
C ASN A 392 7.91 8.91 -26.41
N VAL A 393 8.32 8.04 -27.34
CA VAL A 393 9.63 7.38 -27.27
C VAL A 393 10.67 8.28 -27.91
N ALA A 394 11.72 8.63 -27.16
CA ALA A 394 12.84 9.39 -27.68
C ALA A 394 13.90 8.49 -28.33
N LEU A 395 14.70 9.06 -29.24
CA LEU A 395 15.85 8.38 -29.82
C LEU A 395 16.83 7.92 -28.72
N GLY A 396 17.26 6.66 -28.78
CA GLY A 396 18.12 6.03 -27.77
C GLY A 396 17.42 5.66 -26.46
N GLN A 397 16.14 6.01 -26.29
CA GLN A 397 15.38 5.66 -25.10
C GLN A 397 14.74 4.28 -25.24
N ALA A 398 14.98 3.42 -24.26
CA ALA A 398 14.27 2.16 -24.09
C ALA A 398 13.00 2.39 -23.25
N LYS A 399 11.84 1.92 -23.71
CA LYS A 399 10.57 1.96 -22.97
C LYS A 399 10.01 0.55 -22.85
N PRO A 400 9.63 0.11 -21.64
CA PRO A 400 8.95 -1.15 -21.49
C PRO A 400 7.55 -1.07 -22.12
N PHE A 401 7.07 -2.20 -22.64
CA PHE A 401 5.68 -2.40 -22.98
C PHE A 401 5.22 -3.75 -22.43
N SER A 402 3.95 -3.81 -22.02
CA SER A 402 3.28 -5.05 -21.68
C SER A 402 1.96 -5.10 -22.44
N ILE A 403 1.74 -6.21 -23.15
CA ILE A 403 0.46 -6.52 -23.77
C ILE A 403 -0.20 -7.60 -22.93
N PHE A 404 -1.16 -7.17 -22.14
CA PHE A 404 -2.05 -8.06 -21.41
C PHE A 404 -3.30 -8.29 -22.25
N THR A 405 -3.62 -9.56 -22.48
CA THR A 405 -4.88 -9.91 -23.14
C THR A 405 -5.95 -10.15 -22.09
N ALA A 406 -6.90 -9.21 -21.99
CA ALA A 406 -8.08 -9.38 -21.18
C ALA A 406 -9.03 -10.36 -21.89
N SER A 407 -9.07 -11.60 -21.39
CA SER A 407 -10.21 -12.54 -21.44
C SER A 407 -10.87 -12.93 -22.78
N GLN A 408 -10.45 -12.44 -23.96
CA GLN A 408 -10.95 -12.93 -25.25
C GLN A 408 -9.86 -13.01 -26.33
N ILE A 409 -8.82 -13.81 -26.09
CA ILE A 409 -8.21 -14.53 -27.22
C ILE A 409 -9.16 -15.69 -27.52
N ARG A 410 -9.99 -15.58 -28.57
CA ARG A 410 -10.94 -16.63 -28.97
C ARG A 410 -10.29 -17.69 -29.86
N LEU A 411 -9.03 -18.03 -29.58
CA LEU A 411 -8.33 -19.11 -30.27
C LEU A 411 -8.70 -20.44 -29.59
N ASN A 412 -9.99 -20.79 -29.69
CA ASN A 412 -10.70 -21.98 -29.17
C ASN A 412 -9.85 -23.10 -28.52
N GLY A 413 -9.20 -22.81 -27.38
CA GLY A 413 -8.43 -23.79 -26.60
C GLY A 413 -7.24 -24.45 -27.30
N ALA A 414 -6.82 -23.96 -28.47
CA ALA A 414 -5.72 -24.55 -29.25
C ALA A 414 -4.37 -23.90 -28.88
N ALA A 415 -3.29 -24.66 -28.99
CA ALA A 415 -1.94 -24.10 -28.88
C ALA A 415 -1.79 -22.97 -29.91
N THR A 416 -1.31 -21.81 -29.46
CA THR A 416 -1.21 -20.61 -30.26
C THR A 416 0.26 -20.29 -30.49
N THR A 417 0.64 -20.04 -31.74
CA THR A 417 2.00 -19.64 -32.10
C THR A 417 1.97 -18.18 -32.57
N LEU A 418 2.92 -17.38 -32.10
CA LEU A 418 3.10 -16.02 -32.60
C LEU A 418 3.80 -16.11 -33.97
N LEU A 419 3.08 -15.80 -35.05
CA LEU A 419 3.61 -15.91 -36.42
C LEU A 419 4.33 -14.66 -36.90
N GLY A 420 4.01 -13.50 -36.31
CA GLY A 420 4.64 -12.25 -36.69
C GLY A 420 4.12 -11.08 -35.89
N ALA A 421 4.91 -10.01 -35.91
CA ALA A 421 4.54 -8.74 -35.33
C ALA A 421 5.02 -7.64 -36.28
N GLU A 422 4.18 -6.63 -36.50
CA GLU A 422 4.45 -5.51 -37.40
C GLU A 422 4.46 -4.21 -36.62
N LEU A 423 5.33 -3.28 -37.03
CA LEU A 423 5.41 -1.94 -36.47
C LEU A 423 5.05 -0.92 -37.53
N ARG A 424 4.15 -0.01 -37.16
CA ARG A 424 3.79 1.14 -37.99
C ARG A 424 3.99 2.43 -37.19
N PRO A 425 4.39 3.53 -37.86
CA PRO A 425 4.11 4.84 -37.31
C PRO A 425 2.62 4.87 -36.95
N ALA A 426 2.28 5.25 -35.71
CA ALA A 426 0.88 5.41 -35.35
C ALA A 426 0.27 6.39 -36.38
N GLU A 427 -0.86 6.02 -36.99
CA GLU A 427 -1.52 6.87 -38.01
C GLU A 427 -1.55 8.32 -37.55
N ASP A 428 -1.11 9.20 -38.45
CA ASP A 428 -0.75 10.60 -38.26
C ASP A 428 -1.58 11.37 -37.23
N ARG A 429 -1.20 11.23 -35.95
CA ARG A 429 -1.62 12.11 -34.85
C ARG A 429 -0.45 12.96 -34.34
N SER A 430 0.74 12.72 -34.86
CA SER A 430 1.94 13.51 -34.60
C SER A 430 1.82 14.95 -35.09
N GLU A 431 1.09 15.19 -36.19
CA GLU A 431 0.99 16.53 -36.76
C GLU A 431 0.07 17.46 -35.94
N ASP A 432 -1.03 16.95 -35.37
CA ASP A 432 -2.03 17.77 -34.64
C ASP A 432 -1.64 18.13 -33.19
N VAL A 433 -0.89 17.28 -32.49
CA VAL A 433 -0.55 17.51 -31.06
C VAL A 433 0.71 18.37 -30.87
N TYR A 434 1.65 18.33 -31.81
CA TYR A 434 2.89 19.13 -31.71
C TYR A 434 2.79 20.53 -32.34
N GLN A 435 1.90 20.74 -33.32
CA GLN A 435 1.56 22.09 -33.81
C GLN A 435 0.74 22.90 -32.78
N SER A 436 -0.04 22.23 -31.92
CA SER A 436 -0.84 22.91 -30.88
C SER A 436 -0.01 23.36 -29.67
N THR A 437 1.04 22.61 -29.30
CA THR A 437 1.94 22.98 -28.19
C THR A 437 3.00 24.00 -28.57
N SER A 438 3.37 24.12 -29.84
CA SER A 438 4.25 25.19 -30.34
C SER A 438 3.54 26.54 -30.52
N ARG A 439 2.20 26.57 -30.72
CA ARG A 439 1.40 27.81 -30.72
C ARG A 439 1.10 28.37 -29.32
N LEU A 440 1.18 27.55 -28.27
CA LEU A 440 0.96 27.99 -26.88
C LEU A 440 2.20 28.57 -26.18
N ARG A 441 3.39 28.53 -26.81
CA ARG A 441 4.61 29.18 -26.30
C ARG A 441 4.89 30.55 -26.94
N GLY A 442 3.91 31.10 -27.66
CA GLY A 442 4.01 32.38 -28.37
C GLY A 442 2.97 33.43 -27.95
N TYR A 443 2.52 33.41 -26.69
CA TYR A 443 1.78 34.51 -26.04
C TYR A 443 2.28 34.74 -24.62
#